data_AF-A0A8J3ZK68-F1
#
_entry.id   AF-A0A8J3ZK68-F1
#
_cell.length_a   1.000
_cell.length_b   1.000
_cell.length_c   1.000
_cell.angle_alpha   90.00
_cell.angle_beta   90.00
_cell.angle_gamma   90.00
#
_symmetry.space_group_name_H-M   'P 1'
#
loop_
_entity.id
_entity.type
_entity.pdbx_description
1 polymer ?
#
loop_
_entity_poly.entity_id
_entity_poly.type
_entity_poly.pdbx_seq_one_letter_code
_entity_poly.pdbx_strand_id
1 'polypeptide(L)'
;MTPKDELKYYLQRAREALLWKLDGLSEYDIRRPMVPTGTNLLGLVKHVAGTESGYLGFVFERPFPEDLPWMEEDAETNADFWATAEESRDDIVGFYKRVWAHSDATIDALDLDSPGLVPWWGPERENVSLQLVLVHMIAETNRHCGHADLVRELVDGTTGLSSRNSNLPDRDAAWWRAYHERLENVAKQAG
;
A
#
# COMPACT_ATOMS: atom_id res chain seq x y z
N MET A 1 5.31 -25.18 0.97
CA MET A 1 5.08 -23.83 1.54
C MET A 1 3.96 -23.98 2.53
N THR A 2 4.13 -23.53 3.78
CA THR A 2 3.04 -23.57 4.77
C THR A 2 2.02 -22.48 4.46
N PRO A 3 0.78 -22.53 4.98
CA PRO A 3 -0.18 -21.43 4.81
C PRO A 3 0.36 -20.08 5.29
N LYS A 4 1.20 -20.07 6.33
CA LYS A 4 1.86 -18.87 6.85
C LYS A 4 2.87 -18.32 5.84
N ASP A 5 3.68 -19.18 5.23
CA ASP A 5 4.62 -18.80 4.19
C ASP A 5 3.91 -18.20 2.96
N GLU A 6 2.73 -18.73 2.59
CA GLU A 6 1.92 -18.20 1.49
C GLU A 6 1.40 -16.79 1.79
N LEU A 7 0.89 -16.55 3.00
CA LEU A 7 0.46 -15.21 3.42
C LEU A 7 1.62 -14.21 3.43
N LYS A 8 2.78 -14.59 4.01
CA LYS A 8 3.99 -13.77 3.97
C LYS A 8 4.42 -13.46 2.54
N TYR A 9 4.36 -14.45 1.65
CA TYR A 9 4.70 -14.29 0.24
C TYR A 9 3.83 -13.24 -0.45
N TYR A 10 2.50 -13.30 -0.29
CA TYR A 10 1.60 -12.33 -0.90
C TYR A 10 1.73 -10.94 -0.30
N LEU A 11 1.94 -10.83 1.01
CA LEU A 11 2.20 -9.54 1.65
C LEU A 11 3.50 -8.92 1.12
N GLN A 12 4.58 -9.70 1.05
CA GLN A 12 5.87 -9.24 0.53
C GLN A 12 5.77 -8.73 -0.91
N ARG A 13 5.02 -9.43 -1.77
CA ARG A 13 4.81 -8.97 -3.15
C ARG A 13 4.06 -7.65 -3.23
N ALA A 14 3.05 -7.45 -2.39
CA ALA A 14 2.29 -6.21 -2.35
C ALA A 14 3.15 -5.04 -1.85
N ARG A 15 3.94 -5.26 -0.79
CA ARG A 15 4.95 -4.34 -0.27
C ARG A 15 5.94 -3.88 -1.35
N GLU A 16 6.52 -4.84 -2.08
CA GLU A 16 7.45 -4.57 -3.18
C GLU A 16 6.78 -3.83 -4.34
N ALA A 17 5.56 -4.24 -4.73
CA ALA A 17 4.80 -3.60 -5.79
C ALA A 17 4.51 -2.14 -5.46
N LEU A 18 4.17 -1.82 -4.21
CA LEU A 18 3.91 -0.45 -3.78
C LEU A 18 5.17 0.43 -3.86
N LEU A 19 6.32 -0.05 -3.34
CA LEU A 19 7.55 0.74 -3.37
C LEU A 19 8.09 0.98 -4.79
N TRP A 20 7.99 -0.03 -5.66
CA TRP A 20 8.43 0.10 -7.06
C TRP A 20 7.74 1.28 -7.77
N LYS A 21 6.53 1.66 -7.35
CA LYS A 21 5.82 2.81 -7.94
C LYS A 21 6.53 4.15 -7.73
N LEU A 22 7.52 4.24 -6.85
CA LEU A 22 8.33 5.44 -6.69
C LEU A 22 9.56 5.49 -7.61
N ASP A 23 9.94 4.36 -8.22
CA ASP A 23 11.21 4.25 -8.94
C ASP A 23 11.26 5.16 -10.17
N GLY A 24 12.35 5.92 -10.30
CA GLY A 24 12.61 6.80 -11.44
C GLY A 24 11.82 8.11 -11.47
N LEU A 25 10.89 8.33 -10.54
CA LEU A 25 10.10 9.57 -10.47
C LEU A 25 10.83 10.68 -9.71
N SER A 26 10.48 11.94 -10.02
CA SER A 26 10.94 13.13 -9.28
C SER A 26 10.26 13.26 -7.91
N GLU A 27 10.83 14.07 -7.01
CA GLU A 27 10.17 14.38 -5.72
C GLU A 27 8.80 15.05 -5.90
N TYR A 28 8.66 15.89 -6.94
CA TYR A 28 7.39 16.53 -7.26
C TYR A 28 6.34 15.49 -7.69
N ASP A 29 6.71 14.57 -8.57
CA ASP A 29 5.77 13.60 -9.15
C ASP A 29 5.23 12.58 -8.15
N ILE A 30 6.03 12.20 -7.14
CA ILE A 30 5.57 11.28 -6.11
C ILE A 30 4.67 11.95 -5.06
N ARG A 31 4.71 13.29 -4.93
CA ARG A 31 3.96 14.07 -3.91
C ARG A 31 2.74 14.78 -4.44
N ARG A 32 2.72 15.12 -5.73
CA ARG A 32 1.62 15.91 -6.30
C ARG A 32 0.31 15.11 -6.28
N PRO A 33 -0.82 15.76 -5.96
CA PRO A 33 -2.12 15.12 -6.01
C PRO A 33 -2.49 14.79 -7.47
N MET A 34 -2.91 13.55 -7.72
CA MET A 34 -3.28 13.08 -9.07
C MET A 34 -4.80 12.92 -9.27
N VAL A 35 -5.58 13.08 -8.20
CA VAL A 35 -7.05 13.01 -8.20
C VAL A 35 -7.63 14.01 -7.20
N PRO A 36 -8.93 14.38 -7.29
CA PRO A 36 -9.54 15.40 -6.42
C PRO A 36 -9.46 15.13 -4.92
N THR A 37 -9.34 13.86 -4.50
CA THR A 37 -9.17 13.47 -3.09
C THR A 37 -7.73 13.61 -2.58
N GLY A 38 -6.80 14.07 -3.41
CA GLY A 38 -5.42 14.34 -3.01
C GLY A 38 -4.45 13.15 -3.10
N THR A 39 -4.90 11.99 -3.57
CA THR A 39 -4.06 10.78 -3.63
C THR A 39 -2.77 11.04 -4.42
N ASN A 40 -1.64 10.70 -3.81
CA ASN A 40 -0.29 10.80 -4.35
C ASN A 40 0.52 9.55 -3.94
N LEU A 41 1.60 9.23 -4.66
CA LEU A 41 2.31 7.96 -4.50
C LEU A 41 3.04 7.84 -3.15
N LEU A 42 3.73 8.90 -2.71
CA LEU A 42 4.50 8.87 -1.48
C LEU A 42 3.60 8.78 -0.24
N GLY A 43 2.46 9.47 -0.28
CA GLY A 43 1.42 9.38 0.73
C GLY A 43 0.83 7.99 0.86
N LEU A 44 0.59 7.29 -0.25
CA LEU A 44 0.15 5.89 -0.21
C LEU A 44 1.16 4.98 0.50
N VAL A 45 2.46 5.19 0.29
CA VAL A 45 3.53 4.43 0.97
C VAL A 45 3.53 4.73 2.47
N LYS A 46 3.45 6.01 2.85
CA LYS A 46 3.41 6.43 4.26
C LYS A 46 2.20 5.85 5.00
N HIS A 47 1.02 5.94 4.38
CA HIS A 47 -0.23 5.40 4.93
C HIS A 47 -0.10 3.90 5.20
N VAL A 48 0.28 3.10 4.19
CA VAL A 48 0.38 1.65 4.35
C VAL A 48 1.44 1.28 5.40
N ALA A 49 2.54 2.02 5.49
CA ALA A 49 3.54 1.81 6.52
C ALA A 49 3.00 2.06 7.94
N GLY A 50 2.26 3.16 8.15
CA GLY A 50 1.58 3.43 9.42
C GLY A 50 0.58 2.34 9.77
N THR A 51 -0.33 2.02 8.84
CA THR A 51 -1.34 0.97 8.99
C THR A 51 -0.72 -0.39 9.35
N GLU A 52 0.33 -0.81 8.65
CA GLU A 52 1.00 -2.09 8.91
C GLU A 52 1.64 -2.13 10.32
N SER A 53 2.25 -1.03 10.77
CA SER A 53 2.85 -0.94 12.11
C SER A 53 1.83 -1.11 13.23
N GLY A 54 0.61 -0.60 13.04
CA GLY A 54 -0.50 -0.79 13.97
C GLY A 54 -1.00 -2.24 13.98
N TYR A 55 -1.32 -2.79 12.80
CA TYR A 55 -1.91 -4.12 12.68
C TYR A 55 -0.95 -5.27 13.01
N LEU A 56 0.31 -5.20 12.63
CA LEU A 56 1.31 -6.25 12.90
C LEU A 56 2.24 -5.90 14.07
N GLY A 57 1.95 -4.80 14.76
CA GLY A 57 2.64 -4.41 15.99
C GLY A 57 1.68 -4.27 17.16
N PHE A 58 1.03 -3.11 17.29
CA PHE A 58 0.14 -2.75 18.40
C PHE A 58 -0.91 -3.83 18.71
N VAL A 59 -1.60 -4.35 17.68
CA VAL A 59 -2.68 -5.35 17.81
C VAL A 59 -2.24 -6.65 18.50
N PHE A 60 -0.95 -6.98 18.43
CA PHE A 60 -0.37 -8.18 19.04
C PHE A 60 0.54 -7.87 20.23
N GLU A 61 0.35 -6.71 20.88
CA GLU A 61 1.14 -6.25 22.04
C GLU A 61 2.65 -6.13 21.74
N ARG A 62 2.98 -5.82 20.47
CA ARG A 62 4.34 -5.67 19.97
C ARG A 62 4.48 -4.31 19.28
N PRO A 63 4.28 -3.18 19.98
CA PRO A 63 4.24 -1.87 19.33
C PRO A 63 5.53 -1.59 18.54
N PHE A 64 5.38 -0.94 17.38
CA PHE A 64 6.52 -0.43 16.64
C PHE A 64 7.21 0.66 17.48
N PRO A 65 8.55 0.68 17.59
CA PRO A 65 9.24 1.49 18.59
C PRO A 65 9.41 2.97 18.24
N GLU A 66 9.05 3.41 17.03
CA GLU A 66 9.16 4.81 16.64
C GLU A 66 7.81 5.52 16.81
N ASP A 67 7.85 6.79 17.20
CA ASP A 67 6.67 7.63 17.34
C ASP A 67 6.08 7.98 15.96
N LEU A 68 4.77 7.83 15.82
CA LEU A 68 4.03 8.07 14.57
C LEU A 68 2.94 9.13 14.81
N PRO A 69 3.31 10.42 14.97
CA PRO A 69 2.36 11.47 15.34
C PRO A 69 1.20 11.66 14.34
N TRP A 70 1.35 11.20 13.10
CA TRP A 70 0.28 11.22 12.09
C TRP A 70 -0.73 10.07 12.22
N MET A 71 -0.51 9.12 13.14
CA MET A 71 -1.42 8.00 13.45
C MET A 71 -2.14 8.18 14.79
N GLU A 72 -1.84 9.25 15.53
CA GLU A 72 -2.49 9.55 16.82
C GLU A 72 -3.95 9.96 16.65
N GLU A 73 -4.76 9.79 17.69
CA GLU A 73 -6.20 10.08 17.66
C GLU A 73 -6.50 11.56 17.36
N ASP A 74 -5.62 12.48 17.80
CA ASP A 74 -5.75 13.92 17.58
C ASP A 74 -4.97 14.44 16.36
N ALA A 75 -4.40 13.55 15.55
CA ALA A 75 -3.72 13.91 14.31
C ALA A 75 -4.67 14.59 13.31
N GLU A 76 -4.11 15.38 12.39
CA GLU A 76 -4.87 15.93 11.28
C GLU A 76 -5.50 14.80 10.45
N THR A 77 -6.77 14.99 10.04
CA THR A 77 -7.44 14.05 9.13
C THR A 77 -6.58 13.78 7.91
N ASN A 78 -6.27 12.50 7.66
CA ASN A 78 -5.41 12.04 6.56
C ASN A 78 -3.94 12.49 6.65
N ALA A 79 -3.40 12.82 7.83
CA ALA A 79 -1.98 13.18 8.03
C ALA A 79 -0.98 12.11 7.53
N ASP A 80 -1.43 10.87 7.43
CA ASP A 80 -0.70 9.70 6.96
C ASP A 80 -0.74 9.52 5.43
N PHE A 81 -1.64 10.20 4.73
CA PHE A 81 -1.79 10.14 3.26
C PHE A 81 -0.95 11.17 2.50
N TRP A 82 -0.02 11.87 3.16
CA TRP A 82 0.91 12.78 2.51
C TRP A 82 2.20 12.93 3.34
N ALA A 83 3.26 13.38 2.66
CA ALA A 83 4.54 13.67 3.29
C ALA A 83 4.88 15.16 3.11
N THR A 84 5.34 15.78 4.20
CA THR A 84 5.82 17.17 4.25
C THR A 84 7.02 17.40 3.34
N ALA A 85 7.41 18.66 3.13
CA ALA A 85 8.59 18.99 2.34
C ALA A 85 9.88 18.51 3.01
N GLU A 86 9.86 18.38 4.34
CA GLU A 86 10.97 17.96 5.18
C GLU A 86 11.10 16.43 5.26
N GLU A 87 10.01 15.67 5.09
CA GLU A 87 10.03 14.21 5.01
C GLU A 87 10.48 13.76 3.63
N SER A 88 11.74 13.32 3.49
CA SER A 88 12.27 12.87 2.20
C SER A 88 11.67 11.52 1.77
N ARG A 89 11.79 11.20 0.47
CA ARG A 89 11.45 9.85 -0.03
C ARG A 89 12.18 8.76 0.74
N ASP A 90 13.48 8.96 0.99
CA ASP A 90 14.31 7.96 1.65
C ASP A 90 13.89 7.76 3.11
N ASP A 91 13.40 8.80 3.78
CA ASP A 91 12.86 8.69 5.14
C ASP A 91 11.59 7.84 5.16
N ILE A 92 10.64 8.11 4.25
CA ILE A 92 9.37 7.37 4.17
C ILE A 92 9.61 5.91 3.73
N VAL A 93 10.44 5.68 2.73
CA VAL A 93 10.81 4.33 2.27
C VAL A 93 11.59 3.58 3.35
N GLY A 94 12.50 4.27 4.03
CA GLY A 94 13.27 3.75 5.15
C GLY A 94 12.37 3.36 6.32
N PHE A 95 11.41 4.21 6.67
CA PHE A 95 10.37 3.95 7.66
C PHE A 95 9.58 2.70 7.29
N TYR A 96 9.07 2.59 6.07
CA TYR A 96 8.30 1.42 5.67
C TYR A 96 9.12 0.13 5.75
N LYS A 97 10.41 0.15 5.37
CA LYS A 97 11.33 -0.99 5.52
C LYS A 97 11.57 -1.40 6.98
N ARG A 98 11.61 -0.44 7.91
CA ARG A 98 11.73 -0.75 9.35
C ARG A 98 10.43 -1.36 9.88
N VAL A 99 9.27 -0.84 9.47
CA VAL A 99 7.97 -1.44 9.77
C VAL A 99 7.87 -2.86 9.21
N TRP A 100 8.35 -3.10 7.99
CA TRP A 100 8.38 -4.44 7.38
C TRP A 100 9.17 -5.42 8.22
N ALA A 101 10.39 -5.05 8.64
CA ALA A 101 11.23 -5.91 9.46
C ALA A 101 10.58 -6.22 10.82
N HIS A 102 9.95 -5.21 11.43
CA HIS A 102 9.20 -5.38 12.68
C HIS A 102 8.00 -6.32 12.52
N SER A 103 7.22 -6.11 11.46
CA SER A 103 6.06 -6.92 11.13
C SER A 103 6.45 -8.36 10.82
N ASP A 104 7.53 -8.58 10.07
CA ASP A 104 8.05 -9.93 9.81
C ASP A 104 8.48 -10.63 11.10
N ALA A 105 9.10 -9.91 12.04
CA ALA A 105 9.46 -10.47 13.35
C ALA A 105 8.21 -10.85 14.18
N THR A 106 7.12 -10.07 14.11
CA THR A 106 5.83 -10.46 14.71
C THR A 106 5.25 -11.69 14.05
N ILE A 107 5.22 -11.73 12.72
CA ILE A 107 4.70 -12.87 11.98
C ILE A 107 5.49 -14.13 12.34
N ASP A 108 6.82 -14.07 12.37
CA ASP A 108 7.64 -15.25 12.66
C ASP A 108 7.48 -15.76 14.10
N ALA A 109 7.26 -14.87 15.07
CA ALA A 109 7.14 -15.22 16.47
C ALA A 109 5.79 -15.85 16.87
N LEU A 110 4.72 -15.62 16.11
CA LEU A 110 3.35 -15.95 16.50
C LEU A 110 2.71 -17.00 15.59
N ASP A 111 1.94 -17.94 16.12
CA ASP A 111 1.14 -18.86 15.32
C ASP A 111 -0.05 -18.15 14.65
N LEU A 112 -0.60 -18.74 13.57
CA LEU A 112 -1.68 -18.11 12.79
C LEU A 112 -2.97 -17.87 13.59
N ASP A 113 -3.22 -18.67 14.62
CA ASP A 113 -4.36 -18.54 15.54
C ASP A 113 -4.05 -17.69 16.78
N SER A 114 -2.84 -17.11 16.87
CA SER A 114 -2.47 -16.20 17.96
C SER A 114 -3.47 -15.05 18.05
N PRO A 115 -4.02 -14.76 19.24
CA PRO A 115 -5.03 -13.73 19.41
C PRO A 115 -4.41 -12.33 19.32
N GLY A 116 -5.19 -11.39 18.81
CA GLY A 116 -4.89 -9.96 18.82
C GLY A 116 -6.16 -9.13 19.05
N LEU A 117 -5.97 -7.84 19.33
CA LEU A 117 -7.07 -6.90 19.58
C LEU A 117 -6.98 -5.67 18.65
N VAL A 118 -8.02 -5.46 17.86
CA VAL A 118 -8.18 -4.31 16.94
C VAL A 118 -9.33 -3.43 17.45
N PRO A 119 -9.08 -2.51 18.40
CA PRO A 119 -10.16 -1.80 19.10
C PRO A 119 -11.02 -0.93 18.16
N TRP A 120 -10.44 -0.43 17.06
CA TRP A 120 -11.15 0.39 16.08
C TRP A 120 -12.06 -0.40 15.13
N TRP A 121 -12.12 -1.74 15.20
CA TRP A 121 -13.12 -2.56 14.48
C TRP A 121 -14.45 -2.70 15.23
N GLY A 122 -14.50 -2.19 16.47
CA GLY A 122 -15.65 -2.24 17.34
C GLY A 122 -15.81 -3.59 18.06
N PRO A 123 -16.64 -3.63 19.13
CA PRO A 123 -16.63 -4.75 20.09
C PRO A 123 -16.97 -6.13 19.50
N GLU A 124 -17.73 -6.17 18.42
CA GLU A 124 -18.14 -7.42 17.76
C GLU A 124 -17.03 -8.04 16.89
N ARG A 125 -16.00 -7.26 16.52
CA ARG A 125 -14.97 -7.65 15.55
C ARG A 125 -13.54 -7.37 16.01
N GLU A 126 -13.36 -6.75 17.18
CA GLU A 126 -12.03 -6.37 17.70
C GLU A 126 -11.15 -7.57 18.03
N ASN A 127 -11.74 -8.72 18.38
CA ASN A 127 -10.98 -9.95 18.65
C ASN A 127 -10.62 -10.64 17.33
N VAL A 128 -9.33 -10.73 17.04
CA VAL A 128 -8.81 -11.24 15.76
C VAL A 128 -7.76 -12.32 15.98
N SER A 129 -7.42 -13.05 14.91
CA SER A 129 -6.22 -13.88 14.85
C SER A 129 -5.16 -13.25 13.97
N LEU A 130 -3.89 -13.66 14.11
CA LEU A 130 -2.82 -13.27 13.18
C LEU A 130 -3.19 -13.56 11.73
N GLN A 131 -3.83 -14.70 11.45
CA GLN A 131 -4.29 -15.03 10.10
C GLN A 131 -5.27 -13.98 9.55
N LEU A 132 -6.25 -13.55 10.34
CA LEU A 132 -7.22 -12.54 9.91
C LEU A 132 -6.54 -11.21 9.64
N VAL A 133 -5.61 -10.80 10.49
CA VAL A 133 -4.85 -9.55 10.30
C VAL A 133 -3.93 -9.63 9.08
N LEU A 134 -3.29 -10.77 8.81
CA LEU A 134 -2.49 -10.94 7.59
C LEU A 134 -3.34 -10.83 6.33
N VAL A 135 -4.51 -11.46 6.30
CA VAL A 135 -5.44 -11.32 5.18
C VAL A 135 -5.89 -9.87 5.01
N HIS A 136 -6.18 -9.18 6.12
CA HIS A 136 -6.52 -7.76 6.09
C HIS A 136 -5.38 -6.92 5.51
N MET A 137 -4.14 -7.08 5.98
CA MET A 137 -3.00 -6.31 5.50
C MET A 137 -2.64 -6.61 4.04
N ILE A 138 -2.83 -7.86 3.57
CA ILE A 138 -2.70 -8.20 2.15
C ILE A 138 -3.75 -7.46 1.32
N ALA A 139 -5.01 -7.47 1.76
CA ALA A 139 -6.10 -6.78 1.06
C ALA A 139 -5.90 -5.27 1.03
N GLU A 140 -5.51 -4.68 2.16
CA GLU A 140 -5.23 -3.25 2.31
C GLU A 140 -4.09 -2.82 1.39
N THR A 141 -2.94 -3.50 1.48
CA THR A 141 -1.77 -3.17 0.67
C THR A 141 -2.07 -3.32 -0.83
N ASN A 142 -2.79 -4.37 -1.25
CA ASN A 142 -3.15 -4.55 -2.66
C ASN A 142 -4.20 -3.53 -3.14
N ARG A 143 -5.12 -3.10 -2.28
CA ARG A 143 -6.06 -2.00 -2.60
C ARG A 143 -5.28 -0.72 -2.92
N HIS A 144 -4.28 -0.39 -2.10
CA HIS A 144 -3.42 0.77 -2.37
C HIS A 144 -2.44 0.56 -3.52
N CYS A 145 -1.99 -0.66 -3.81
CA CYS A 145 -1.27 -0.96 -5.05
C CYS A 145 -2.12 -0.62 -6.28
N GLY A 146 -3.41 -0.96 -6.29
CA GLY A 146 -4.32 -0.61 -7.39
C GLY A 146 -4.51 0.90 -7.55
N HIS A 147 -4.56 1.67 -6.45
CA HIS A 147 -4.52 3.13 -6.53
C HIS A 147 -3.19 3.62 -7.12
N ALA A 148 -2.07 3.07 -6.65
CA ALA A 148 -0.74 3.45 -7.09
C ALA A 148 -0.48 3.08 -8.56
N ASP A 149 -1.10 2.02 -9.08
CA ASP A 149 -1.08 1.65 -10.50
C ASP A 149 -1.62 2.79 -11.38
N LEU A 150 -2.85 3.24 -11.08
CA LEU A 150 -3.49 4.32 -11.84
C LEU A 150 -2.76 5.65 -11.68
N VAL A 151 -2.35 5.98 -10.45
CA VAL A 151 -1.60 7.21 -10.18
C VAL A 151 -0.27 7.20 -10.95
N ARG A 152 0.45 6.07 -10.96
CA ARG A 152 1.71 5.96 -11.69
C ARG A 152 1.50 6.13 -13.20
N GLU A 153 0.51 5.45 -13.76
CA GLU A 153 0.17 5.58 -15.18
C GLU A 153 -0.17 7.03 -15.57
N LEU A 154 -0.90 7.76 -14.71
CA LEU A 154 -1.20 9.18 -14.94
C LEU A 154 0.03 10.10 -14.83
N VAL A 155 1.05 9.71 -14.06
CA VAL A 155 2.27 10.50 -13.88
C VAL A 155 3.19 10.40 -15.10
N ASP A 156 3.52 9.18 -15.53
CA ASP A 156 4.55 8.95 -16.56
C ASP A 156 4.17 7.86 -17.60
N GLY A 157 2.97 7.29 -17.52
CA GLY A 157 2.52 6.20 -18.38
C GLY A 157 3.09 4.82 -18.02
N THR A 158 3.92 4.72 -16.97
CA THR A 158 4.46 3.42 -16.52
C THR A 158 3.36 2.61 -15.84
N THR A 159 3.24 1.34 -16.23
CA THR A 159 2.28 0.39 -15.67
C THR A 159 2.99 -0.85 -15.17
N GLY A 160 2.35 -1.62 -14.28
CA GLY A 160 2.78 -2.99 -14.02
C GLY A 160 2.70 -3.49 -12.59
N LEU A 161 2.41 -4.79 -12.47
CA LEU A 161 2.38 -5.55 -11.22
C LEU A 161 3.74 -5.52 -10.48
N SER A 162 4.84 -5.44 -11.21
CA SER A 162 6.20 -5.27 -10.68
C SER A 162 7.12 -4.65 -11.74
N SER A 163 8.34 -4.28 -11.35
CA SER A 163 9.35 -3.73 -12.28
C SER A 163 9.70 -4.63 -13.48
N ARG A 164 9.39 -5.93 -13.41
CA ARG A 164 9.66 -6.92 -14.47
C ARG A 164 8.41 -7.55 -15.08
N ASN A 165 7.23 -7.18 -14.61
CA ASN A 165 5.97 -7.76 -15.07
C ASN A 165 4.90 -6.68 -15.13
N SER A 166 4.57 -6.23 -16.33
CA SER A 166 3.47 -5.29 -16.55
C SER A 166 2.11 -5.91 -16.23
N ASN A 167 1.97 -7.24 -16.32
CA ASN A 167 0.69 -7.94 -16.31
C ASN A 167 -0.30 -7.39 -17.37
N LEU A 168 0.24 -6.79 -18.43
CA LEU A 168 -0.51 -6.26 -19.57
C LEU A 168 -0.17 -7.03 -20.85
N PRO A 169 -1.07 -7.06 -21.84
CA PRO A 169 -0.76 -7.57 -23.17
C PRO A 169 0.46 -6.88 -23.79
N ASP A 170 1.35 -7.66 -24.38
CA ASP A 170 2.52 -7.16 -25.11
C ASP A 170 2.06 -6.49 -26.43
N ARG A 171 1.92 -5.17 -26.38
CA ARG A 171 1.37 -4.31 -27.43
C ARG A 171 2.11 -2.98 -27.43
N ASP A 172 2.28 -2.42 -28.63
CA ASP A 172 2.91 -1.12 -28.80
C ASP A 172 1.96 0.05 -28.47
N ALA A 173 2.52 1.26 -28.40
CA ALA A 173 1.78 2.47 -28.09
C ALA A 173 0.70 2.82 -29.13
N ALA A 174 0.87 2.42 -30.40
CA ALA A 174 -0.13 2.68 -31.44
C ALA A 174 -1.38 1.81 -31.23
N TRP A 175 -1.17 0.54 -30.87
CA TRP A 175 -2.24 -0.37 -30.52
C TRP A 175 -3.01 0.13 -29.29
N TRP A 176 -2.31 0.56 -28.23
CA TRP A 176 -2.97 1.08 -27.02
C TRP A 176 -3.83 2.32 -27.29
N ARG A 177 -3.36 3.25 -28.14
CA ARG A 177 -4.17 4.41 -28.56
C ARG A 177 -5.43 3.98 -29.31
N ALA A 178 -5.30 3.10 -30.31
CA ALA A 178 -6.44 2.60 -31.07
C ALA A 178 -7.42 1.81 -30.19
N TYR A 179 -6.92 1.04 -29.22
CA TYR A 179 -7.73 0.33 -28.25
C TYR A 179 -8.51 1.30 -27.36
N HIS A 180 -7.86 2.34 -26.84
CA HIS A 180 -8.50 3.39 -26.04
C HIS A 180 -9.61 4.11 -26.83
N GLU A 181 -9.33 4.56 -28.06
CA GLU A 181 -10.34 5.20 -28.93
C GLU A 181 -11.55 4.28 -29.18
N ARG A 182 -11.31 2.99 -29.37
CA ARG A 182 -12.38 2.01 -29.51
C ARG A 182 -13.24 1.92 -28.25
N LEU A 183 -12.63 1.84 -27.07
CA LEU A 183 -13.37 1.77 -25.79
C LEU A 183 -14.17 3.06 -25.54
N GLU A 184 -13.59 4.21 -25.84
CA GLU A 184 -14.28 5.51 -25.77
C GLU A 184 -15.53 5.55 -26.66
N ASN A 185 -15.44 5.02 -27.89
CA ASN A 185 -16.59 4.92 -28.78
C ASN A 185 -17.66 3.96 -28.25
N VAL A 186 -17.26 2.85 -27.63
CA VAL A 186 -18.19 1.92 -26.97
C VAL A 186 -18.91 2.62 -25.81
N ALA A 187 -18.19 3.37 -24.98
CA ALA A 187 -18.79 4.12 -23.87
C ALA A 187 -19.83 5.14 -24.38
N LYS A 188 -19.48 5.94 -25.40
CA LYS A 188 -20.40 6.91 -26.02
C LYS A 188 -21.67 6.28 -26.61
N GLN A 189 -21.58 5.04 -27.10
CA GLN A 189 -22.73 4.31 -27.61
C GLN A 189 -23.64 3.77 -26.49
N ALA A 190 -23.08 3.54 -25.31
CA ALA A 190 -23.82 3.03 -24.15
C ALA A 190 -24.61 4.13 -23.41
N GLY A 191 -24.18 5.39 -23.48
CA GLY A 191 -24.84 6.56 -22.87
C GLY A 191 -23.90 7.31 -21.94
#